data_AF-A0A7Y9F2F6-F1
#
_entry.id   AF-A0A7Y9F2F6-F1
#
_cell.length_a   1.000
_cell.length_b   1.000
_cell.length_c   1.000
_cell.angle_alpha   90.00
_cell.angle_beta   90.00
_cell.angle_gamma   90.00
#
_symmetry.space_group_name_H-M   'P 1'
#
loop_
_entity.id
_entity.type
_entity.pdbx_description
1 polymer ?
#
loop_
_entity_poly.entity_id
_entity_poly.type
_entity_poly.pdbx_seq_one_letter_code
_entity_poly.pdbx_strand_id
1 'polypeptide(L)'
;MRLVVGSDPHGHPAVVPDPGGGAAGRGAHLHPTTECFDLAVRRKAFARALRVSGGPGLSSAPVAEHLAASTTSSTTSSTSTTSRHSTEDSEAVR
;
A
#
# COMPACT_ATOMS: atom_id res chain seq x y z
N MET A 1 -1.27 -7.53 -3.18
CA MET A 1 -2.71 -7.21 -2.99
C MET A 1 -3.20 -6.29 -4.09
N ARG A 2 -4.41 -6.51 -4.61
CA ARG A 2 -5.06 -5.62 -5.58
C ARG A 2 -5.96 -4.62 -4.85
N LEU A 3 -5.99 -3.39 -5.34
CA LEU A 3 -6.79 -2.27 -4.87
C LEU A 3 -7.64 -1.76 -6.02
N VAL A 4 -8.88 -1.37 -5.76
CA VAL A 4 -9.77 -0.79 -6.77
C VAL A 4 -10.44 0.48 -6.27
N VAL A 5 -11.08 1.21 -7.18
CA VAL A 5 -12.00 2.29 -6.81
C VAL A 5 -13.31 1.65 -6.38
N GLY A 6 -13.70 1.89 -5.14
CA GLY A 6 -15.02 1.57 -4.61
C GLY A 6 -15.58 2.79 -3.87
N SER A 7 -16.40 2.53 -2.86
CA SER A 7 -16.96 3.56 -2.00
C SER A 7 -16.70 3.23 -0.53
N ASP A 8 -16.53 4.27 0.28
CA ASP A 8 -16.55 4.15 1.73
C ASP A 8 -18.00 3.94 2.24
N PRO A 9 -18.20 3.69 3.55
CA PRO A 9 -19.54 3.53 4.13
C PRO A 9 -20.48 4.73 3.93
N HIS A 10 -19.95 5.89 3.58
CA HIS A 10 -20.70 7.12 3.34
C HIS A 10 -21.00 7.36 1.85
N GLY A 11 -20.57 6.45 0.97
CA GLY A 11 -20.77 6.54 -0.47
C GLY A 11 -19.75 7.42 -1.20
N HIS A 12 -18.69 7.89 -0.54
CA HIS A 12 -17.63 8.66 -1.17
C HIS A 12 -16.60 7.73 -1.84
N PRO A 13 -15.98 8.16 -2.95
CA PRO A 13 -15.02 7.33 -3.66
C PRO A 13 -13.80 7.01 -2.79
N ALA A 14 -13.50 5.72 -2.67
CA ALA A 14 -12.45 5.22 -1.81
C ALA A 14 -11.61 4.15 -2.52
N VAL A 15 -10.38 3.99 -2.04
CA VAL A 15 -9.52 2.86 -2.40
C VAL A 15 -9.95 1.70 -1.52
N VAL A 16 -10.37 0.59 -2.13
CA VAL A 16 -10.80 -0.61 -1.41
C VAL A 16 -9.93 -1.81 -1.80
N PRO A 17 -9.55 -2.67 -0.84
CA PRO A 17 -8.89 -3.95 -1.13
C PRO A 17 -9.79 -4.89 -1.94
N ASP A 18 -9.21 -5.54 -2.95
CA ASP A 18 -9.85 -6.60 -3.74
C ASP A 18 -8.98 -7.87 -3.68
N PRO A 19 -9.00 -8.62 -2.56
CA PRO A 19 -8.23 -9.84 -2.43
C PRO A 19 -8.72 -10.96 -3.36
N GLY A 20 -10.00 -10.93 -3.76
CA GLY A 20 -10.61 -11.91 -4.66
C GLY A 20 -10.38 -11.66 -6.15
N GLY A 21 -9.86 -10.49 -6.53
CA GLY A 21 -9.61 -10.13 -7.93
C GLY A 21 -10.88 -10.01 -8.79
N GLY A 22 -12.06 -9.95 -8.17
CA GLY A 22 -13.36 -10.03 -8.84
C GLY A 22 -13.92 -8.66 -9.24
N ALA A 23 -13.34 -7.57 -8.75
CA ALA A 23 -13.87 -6.24 -9.01
C ALA A 23 -13.56 -5.79 -10.45
N ALA A 24 -14.62 -5.55 -11.22
CA ALA A 24 -14.54 -5.01 -12.57
C ALA A 24 -13.92 -3.60 -12.56
N GLY A 25 -13.15 -3.28 -13.60
CA GLY A 25 -12.55 -1.96 -13.78
C GLY A 25 -11.06 -1.89 -13.42
N ARG A 26 -10.59 -0.66 -13.15
CA ARG A 26 -9.16 -0.36 -12.98
C ARG A 26 -8.70 -0.70 -11.57
N GLY A 27 -7.58 -1.42 -11.49
CA GLY A 27 -6.94 -1.78 -10.23
C GLY A 27 -5.51 -1.27 -10.12
N ALA A 28 -5.05 -1.10 -8.88
CA ALA A 28 -3.67 -0.85 -8.51
C ALA A 28 -3.15 -2.02 -7.68
N HIS A 29 -1.84 -2.28 -7.71
CA HIS A 29 -1.22 -3.33 -6.91
C HIS A 29 -0.38 -2.70 -5.81
N LEU A 30 -0.51 -3.24 -4.60
CA LEU A 30 0.27 -2.87 -3.42
C LEU A 30 0.76 -4.14 -2.73
N HIS A 31 1.97 -4.12 -2.19
CA HIS A 31 2.40 -5.13 -1.23
C HIS A 31 1.57 -4.99 0.06
N PRO A 32 1.13 -6.09 0.69
CA PRO A 32 0.29 -6.04 1.89
C PRO A 32 1.12 -5.71 3.15
N THR A 33 1.81 -4.56 3.14
CA THR A 33 2.62 -4.05 4.23
C THR A 33 2.26 -2.59 4.52
N THR A 34 2.36 -2.20 5.79
CA THR A 34 2.10 -0.82 6.23
C THR A 34 3.08 0.17 5.60
N GLU A 35 4.36 -0.18 5.49
CA GLU A 35 5.38 0.68 4.88
C GLU A 35 5.06 1.03 3.40
N CYS A 36 4.65 0.03 2.61
CA CYS A 36 4.26 0.25 1.22
C CYS A 36 3.00 1.11 1.13
N PHE A 37 2.05 0.90 2.04
CA PHE A 37 0.85 1.73 2.14
C PHE A 37 1.18 3.19 2.45
N ASP A 38 1.99 3.45 3.48
CA ASP A 38 2.36 4.81 3.90
C ASP A 38 3.11 5.55 2.79
N LEU A 39 4.01 4.85 2.10
CA LEU A 39 4.70 5.40 0.93
C LEU A 39 3.71 5.74 -0.20
N ALA A 40 2.73 4.90 -0.46
CA ALA A 40 1.72 5.13 -1.49
C ALA A 40 0.81 6.32 -1.15
N VAL A 41 0.39 6.47 0.11
CA VAL A 41 -0.38 7.62 0.60
C VAL A 41 0.42 8.90 0.45
N ARG A 42 1.66 8.95 0.98
CA ARG A 42 2.52 10.14 0.91
C ARG A 42 2.76 10.61 -0.52
N ARG A 43 2.91 9.68 -1.47
CA ARG A 43 3.15 9.98 -2.89
C ARG A 43 1.88 10.21 -3.71
N LYS A 44 0.70 10.15 -3.08
CA LYS A 44 -0.61 10.20 -3.77
C LYS A 44 -0.70 9.18 -4.92
N ALA A 45 -0.12 8.00 -4.71
CA ALA A 45 0.04 6.99 -5.75
C ALA A 45 -1.31 6.40 -6.20
N PHE A 46 -2.26 6.23 -5.28
CA PHE A 46 -3.57 5.66 -5.59
C PHE A 46 -4.38 6.51 -6.57
N ALA A 47 -4.45 7.82 -6.36
CA ALA A 47 -5.14 8.73 -7.27
C ALA A 47 -4.55 8.65 -8.68
N ARG A 48 -3.21 8.59 -8.79
CA ARG A 48 -2.51 8.45 -10.09
C ARG A 48 -2.75 7.09 -10.75
N ALA A 49 -2.61 6.00 -10.00
CA ALA A 49 -2.76 4.64 -10.50
C ALA A 49 -4.20 4.33 -10.94
N LEU A 50 -5.17 4.81 -10.16
CA LEU A 50 -6.60 4.65 -10.43
C LEU A 50 -7.16 5.74 -11.35
N ARG A 51 -6.32 6.70 -11.76
CA ARG A 51 -6.65 7.83 -12.66
C ARG A 51 -7.84 8.66 -12.16
N VAL A 52 -7.92 8.87 -10.86
CA VAL A 52 -8.93 9.74 -10.24
C VAL A 52 -8.33 11.13 -10.14
N SER A 53 -8.84 12.04 -10.98
CA SER A 53 -8.43 13.43 -11.08
C SER A 53 -9.62 14.35 -10.77
N GLY A 54 -9.39 15.47 -10.07
CA GLY A 54 -10.39 16.55 -9.95
C GLY A 54 -11.32 16.53 -8.73
N GLY A 55 -10.96 15.85 -7.63
CA GLY A 55 -11.74 15.85 -6.38
C GLY A 55 -10.86 15.89 -5.12
N PRO A 56 -11.46 15.86 -3.91
CA PRO A 56 -10.73 15.94 -2.63
C PRO A 56 -9.75 14.78 -2.36
N GLY A 57 -9.63 13.80 -3.27
CA GLY A 57 -8.80 12.61 -3.15
C GLY A 57 -9.65 11.37 -2.89
N LEU A 58 -9.03 10.19 -3.00
CA LEU A 58 -9.66 8.93 -2.61
C LEU A 58 -9.35 8.66 -1.14
N SER A 59 -10.37 8.33 -0.35
CA SER A 59 -10.13 7.82 1.01
C SER A 59 -9.37 6.49 0.92
N SER A 60 -8.37 6.32 1.77
CA SER A 60 -7.57 5.08 1.86
C SER A 60 -7.79 4.33 3.17
N ALA A 61 -8.74 4.78 4.00
CA ALA A 61 -9.07 4.16 5.28
C ALA A 61 -9.44 2.66 5.17
N PRO A 62 -10.23 2.20 4.17
CA PRO A 62 -10.56 0.77 4.05
C PRO A 62 -9.33 -0.12 3.82
N VAL A 63 -8.28 0.42 3.19
CA VAL A 63 -7.02 -0.30 2.97
C VAL A 63 -6.23 -0.39 4.28
N ALA A 64 -6.16 0.69 5.05
CA ALA A 64 -5.47 0.71 6.34
C ALA A 64 -6.11 -0.27 7.34
N GLU A 65 -7.44 -0.27 7.43
CA GLU A 65 -8.20 -1.22 8.25
C GLU A 65 -7.95 -2.67 7.83
N HIS A 66 -7.93 -2.95 6.53
CA HIS A 66 -7.64 -4.28 6.03
C HIS A 66 -6.21 -4.74 6.34
N LEU A 67 -5.22 -3.85 6.25
CA LEU A 67 -3.84 -4.16 6.63
C LEU A 67 -3.73 -4.45 8.13
N ALA A 68 -4.42 -3.69 8.97
CA ALA A 68 -4.50 -3.93 10.43
C ALA A 68 -5.20 -5.26 10.77
N ALA A 69 -6.21 -5.66 10.00
CA ALA A 69 -6.88 -6.96 10.17
C ALA A 69 -6.01 -8.13 9.65
N SER A 70 -5.17 -7.90 8.65
CA SER A 70 -4.35 -8.93 7.99
C SER A 70 -3.05 -9.26 8.75
N THR A 71 -2.66 -8.45 9.73
CA THR A 71 -1.50 -8.68 10.61
C THR A 71 -1.61 -9.98 11.43
N THR A 72 -2.81 -10.55 11.56
CA THR A 72 -3.02 -11.83 12.28
C THR A 72 -2.85 -13.08 11.38
N SER A 73 -2.87 -12.96 10.05
CA SER A 73 -2.94 -14.12 9.14
C SER A 73 -1.78 -14.26 8.14
N SER A 74 -0.69 -13.52 8.31
CA SER A 74 0.37 -13.43 7.30
C SER A 74 1.74 -13.94 7.80
N THR A 75 1.81 -15.19 8.28
CA THR A 75 3.06 -15.83 8.73
C THR A 75 3.96 -16.33 7.60
N THR A 76 3.67 -16.08 6.32
CA THR A 76 4.54 -16.60 5.25
C THR A 76 4.57 -15.68 4.04
N SER A 77 5.47 -14.69 4.07
CA SER A 77 6.23 -14.15 2.91
C SER A 77 6.95 -12.85 3.28
N SER A 78 7.93 -12.93 4.19
CA SER A 78 8.87 -11.85 4.46
C SER A 78 10.28 -12.31 4.11
N THR A 79 10.53 -12.57 2.83
CA THR A 79 11.90 -12.53 2.30
C THR A 79 12.15 -11.11 1.83
N SER A 80 12.35 -10.21 2.80
CA SER A 80 12.87 -8.87 2.56
C SER A 80 14.37 -9.00 2.25
N THR A 81 14.69 -9.30 1.00
CA THR A 81 16.07 -9.40 0.52
C THR A 81 16.54 -8.06 -0.05
N THR A 82 17.57 -7.52 0.60
CA THR A 82 18.55 -6.53 0.14
C THR A 82 18.13 -5.05 0.09
N SER A 83 18.66 -4.29 1.06
CA SER A 83 19.50 -3.15 0.71
C SER A 83 20.70 -3.09 1.66
N ARG A 84 21.89 -3.32 1.11
CA ARG A 84 23.17 -3.26 1.82
C ARG A 84 23.45 -1.79 2.19
N HIS A 85 23.59 -1.50 3.48
CA HIS A 85 24.36 -0.35 3.94
C HIS A 85 25.56 -0.89 4.72
N SER A 86 26.54 -1.40 3.96
CA SER A 86 27.89 -1.60 4.43
C SER A 86 28.69 -0.38 4.00
N THR A 87 29.05 0.47 4.96
CA THR A 87 30.31 1.21 4.92
C THR A 87 30.97 0.96 6.26
N GLU A 88 31.67 -0.17 6.34
CA GLU A 88 32.84 -0.34 7.20
C GLU A 88 34.01 0.34 6.48
N ASP A 89 34.62 1.35 7.12
CA ASP A 89 36.04 1.77 7.10
C ASP A 89 36.05 3.21 7.70
N SER A 90 36.85 3.62 8.68
CA SER A 90 38.18 3.16 9.03
C SER A 90 38.44 3.37 10.52
N GLU A 91 39.01 2.34 11.13
CA GLU A 91 39.87 2.42 12.31
C GLU A 91 41.11 3.28 11.97
N ALA A 92 41.43 4.26 12.79
CA ALA A 92 42.74 4.92 12.79
C ALA A 92 43.34 4.82 14.19
N VAL A 93 43.94 3.66 14.48
CA VAL A 93 45.02 3.54 15.45
C VAL A 93 46.30 3.95 14.75
N ARG A 94 46.86 5.12 15.11
CA ARG A 94 48.30 5.36 15.33
C ARG A 94 48.47 6.57 16.24
#